data_AF-A7ZAL7-F1
#
_entry.id   AF-A7ZAL7-F1
#
_cell.length_a   1.000
_cell.length_b   1.000
_cell.length_c   1.000
_cell.angle_alpha   90.00
_cell.angle_beta   90.00
_cell.angle_gamma   90.00
#
_symmetry.space_group_name_H-M   'P 1'
#
loop_
_entity.id
_entity.type
_entity.pdbx_description
1 polymer ?
#
loop_
_entity_poly.entity_id
_entity_poly.type
_entity_poly.pdbx_seq_one_letter_code
_entity_poly.pdbx_strand_id
1 'polypeptide(L)'
;MEYVWVEKDKNIKYIVNEEMKVHIKWSKKPEKDYAKLSRQYMNAGYITLKEVIEVPHNNNSKYDMWFLPGVYMIRQAIELLVKAGLAIKGATKSELQEIFIAEKHNVRGLYKTYKDRYGVEELNEAEQTWLEKYLDSIEIVDSSSDLFRYPFKDDFMQQYGDKALDICHMGNRLIYCYSTLNKMIYGEWSDEVELNLEVEPEFLQLASSGINNCYLWDSPWSDGFYKQVTGYSEVATFLFGKFKESKDEALFYPIVFLMRNAIEIGLKRLLHMQMNQGIDLHIVNSKRNSHLLYKDLWKSIKPMLIHYSKEDNQKEETLELAESYIRYLSRIDKHGDMFRYPCSYSNEYKFNDVEIDVDNFYSYMLGLFHFIEGCDAWLDNIKGYEMEMRSE
;
A
#
# COMPACT_ATOMS: atom_id res chain seq x y z
N MET A 1 6.63 -12.27 17.94
CA MET A 1 6.40 -10.91 17.41
C MET A 1 7.05 -9.95 18.40
N GLU A 2 7.89 -9.03 17.93
CA GLU A 2 8.53 -8.04 18.81
C GLU A 2 7.48 -6.98 19.18
N TYR A 3 7.16 -6.86 20.46
CA TYR A 3 6.20 -5.87 20.93
C TYR A 3 6.88 -4.53 21.12
N VAL A 4 6.59 -3.60 20.21
CA VAL A 4 7.10 -2.21 20.25
C VAL A 4 5.96 -1.29 20.64
N TRP A 5 6.24 -0.27 21.46
CA TRP A 5 5.24 0.71 21.88
C TRP A 5 5.70 2.15 21.58
N VAL A 6 4.78 3.11 21.70
CA VAL A 6 5.14 4.53 21.64
C VAL A 6 5.97 4.92 22.87
N GLU A 7 7.03 5.67 22.66
CA GLU A 7 8.05 5.99 23.66
C GLU A 7 8.27 7.50 23.71
N LYS A 8 8.55 8.02 24.90
CA LYS A 8 8.93 9.41 25.07
C LYS A 8 10.27 9.68 24.39
N ASP A 9 10.39 10.84 23.74
CA ASP A 9 11.61 11.35 23.10
C ASP A 9 12.15 10.51 21.91
N LYS A 10 11.44 9.47 21.46
CA LYS A 10 11.79 8.74 20.24
C LYS A 10 11.64 9.63 19.01
N ASN A 11 12.61 9.58 18.11
CA ASN A 11 12.59 10.35 16.86
C ASN A 11 13.06 9.50 15.70
N ILE A 12 12.28 9.49 14.62
CA ILE A 12 12.54 8.71 13.41
C ILE A 12 13.87 9.06 12.72
N LYS A 13 14.43 10.26 12.99
CA LYS A 13 15.68 10.74 12.39
C LYS A 13 16.93 10.37 13.18
N TYR A 14 16.78 9.84 14.39
CA TYR A 14 17.94 9.42 15.16
C TYR A 14 18.54 8.18 14.52
N ILE A 15 19.87 8.18 14.41
CA ILE A 15 20.64 6.99 14.06
C ILE A 15 21.01 6.32 15.37
N VAL A 16 20.32 5.23 15.69
CA VAL A 16 20.54 4.46 16.93
C VAL A 16 21.38 3.22 16.62
N ASN A 17 21.19 2.65 15.43
CA ASN A 17 21.89 1.51 14.90
C ASN A 17 22.62 1.88 13.60
N GLU A 18 23.93 2.09 13.68
CA GLU A 18 24.79 2.41 12.53
C GLU A 18 24.84 1.28 11.48
N GLU A 19 24.64 0.02 11.88
CA GLU A 19 24.61 -1.11 10.92
C GLU A 19 23.34 -1.16 10.08
N MET A 20 22.28 -0.46 10.51
CA MET A 20 21.00 -0.35 9.82
C MET A 20 20.88 0.98 9.07
N LYS A 21 21.97 1.75 8.99
CA LYS A 21 21.98 3.05 8.35
C LYS A 21 21.99 2.92 6.83
N VAL A 22 21.11 3.65 6.16
CA VAL A 22 21.07 3.77 4.71
C VAL A 22 21.07 5.25 4.30
N HIS A 23 21.68 5.56 3.16
CA HIS A 23 21.67 6.91 2.59
C HIS A 23 20.66 7.01 1.46
N ILE A 24 19.52 7.64 1.73
CA ILE A 24 18.49 7.82 0.73
C ILE A 24 18.85 9.00 -0.14
N LYS A 25 19.25 8.74 -1.39
CA LYS A 25 19.62 9.76 -2.37
C LYS A 25 19.05 9.46 -3.75
N TRP A 26 18.33 10.43 -4.30
CA TRP A 26 17.87 10.42 -5.69
C TRP A 26 18.90 11.06 -6.61
N SER A 27 18.96 10.55 -7.85
CA SER A 27 19.87 11.05 -8.87
C SER A 27 19.44 12.39 -9.48
N LYS A 28 18.21 12.82 -9.20
CA LYS A 28 17.55 14.00 -9.77
C LYS A 28 17.27 13.88 -11.27
N LYS A 29 17.18 12.62 -11.75
CA LYS A 29 16.92 12.22 -13.12
C LYS A 29 15.67 11.34 -13.16
N PRO A 30 14.52 11.86 -13.64
CA PRO A 30 13.25 11.12 -13.62
C PRO A 30 13.35 9.71 -14.21
N GLU A 31 14.07 9.55 -15.32
CA GLU A 31 14.26 8.27 -15.99
C GLU A 31 14.93 7.22 -15.09
N LYS A 32 15.89 7.64 -14.25
CA LYS A 32 16.59 6.75 -13.33
C LYS A 32 15.80 6.52 -12.04
N ASP A 33 15.22 7.58 -11.51
CA ASP A 33 14.61 7.57 -10.18
C ASP A 33 13.25 6.85 -10.20
N TYR A 34 12.42 7.05 -11.23
CA TYR A 34 11.18 6.29 -11.41
C TYR A 34 11.47 4.81 -11.72
N ALA A 35 12.45 4.51 -12.58
CA ALA A 35 12.84 3.12 -12.86
C ALA A 35 13.41 2.41 -11.62
N LYS A 36 14.20 3.11 -10.81
CA LYS A 36 14.72 2.59 -9.53
C LYS A 36 13.56 2.23 -8.60
N LEU A 37 12.64 3.17 -8.35
CA LEU A 37 11.52 2.94 -7.44
C LEU A 37 10.56 1.87 -7.98
N SER A 38 10.35 1.81 -9.30
CA SER A 38 9.60 0.76 -9.97
C SER A 38 10.16 -0.63 -9.64
N ARG A 39 11.47 -0.84 -9.83
CA ARG A 39 12.14 -2.10 -9.47
C ARG A 39 12.08 -2.43 -7.99
N GLN A 40 12.17 -1.43 -7.12
CA GLN A 40 12.03 -1.62 -5.66
C GLN A 40 10.64 -2.19 -5.30
N TYR A 41 9.57 -1.60 -5.84
CA TYR A 41 8.21 -2.10 -5.65
C TYR A 41 7.97 -3.45 -6.33
N MET A 42 8.53 -3.67 -7.53
CA MET A 42 8.42 -4.95 -8.23
C MET A 42 9.05 -6.08 -7.41
N ASN A 43 10.28 -5.88 -6.92
CA ASN A 43 11.00 -6.86 -6.10
C ASN A 43 10.23 -7.18 -4.81
N ALA A 44 9.78 -6.15 -4.08
CA ALA A 44 9.01 -6.34 -2.86
C ALA A 44 7.69 -7.08 -3.13
N GLY A 45 6.95 -6.69 -4.17
CA GLY A 45 5.73 -7.36 -4.61
C GLY A 45 5.95 -8.82 -5.00
N TYR A 46 7.00 -9.09 -5.76
CA TYR A 46 7.38 -10.44 -6.18
C TYR A 46 7.72 -11.33 -4.98
N ILE A 47 8.58 -10.87 -4.07
CA ILE A 47 8.97 -11.63 -2.87
C ILE A 47 7.73 -11.93 -2.01
N THR A 48 6.83 -10.97 -1.84
CA THR A 48 5.57 -11.17 -1.12
C THR A 48 4.66 -12.18 -1.80
N LEU A 49 4.37 -12.03 -3.10
CA LEU A 49 3.47 -12.95 -3.81
C LEU A 49 4.06 -14.36 -3.90
N LYS A 50 5.38 -14.48 -4.06
CA LYS A 50 6.09 -15.76 -3.98
C LYS A 50 5.87 -16.42 -2.62
N GLU A 51 6.06 -15.68 -1.53
CA GLU A 51 5.81 -16.18 -0.18
C GLU A 51 4.34 -16.59 0.06
N VAL A 52 3.39 -15.88 -0.57
CA VAL A 52 1.96 -16.23 -0.52
C VAL A 52 1.68 -17.52 -1.29
N ILE A 53 2.27 -17.71 -2.46
CA ILE A 53 2.02 -18.87 -3.34
C ILE A 53 2.74 -20.13 -2.85
N GLU A 54 3.98 -19.99 -2.35
CA GLU A 54 4.84 -21.12 -1.97
C GLU A 54 4.62 -21.60 -0.52
N VAL A 55 3.86 -20.86 0.30
CA VAL A 55 3.55 -21.30 1.67
C VAL A 55 2.78 -22.62 1.67
N PRO A 56 3.04 -23.54 2.63
CA PRO A 56 2.22 -24.73 2.80
C PRO A 56 0.73 -24.40 2.86
N HIS A 57 -0.09 -25.26 2.25
CA HIS A 57 -1.54 -25.11 2.18
C HIS A 57 -2.18 -24.80 3.55
N ASN A 58 -3.28 -24.03 3.52
CA ASN A 58 -4.07 -23.57 4.68
C ASN A 58 -3.54 -22.34 5.45
N ASN A 59 -2.78 -21.44 4.81
CA ASN A 59 -2.47 -20.14 5.40
C ASN A 59 -3.42 -19.03 4.91
N ASN A 60 -4.65 -19.03 5.43
CA ASN A 60 -5.69 -18.08 5.01
C ASN A 60 -5.28 -16.61 5.23
N SER A 61 -4.48 -16.29 6.26
CA SER A 61 -3.96 -14.91 6.44
C SER A 61 -3.15 -14.48 5.22
N LYS A 62 -2.24 -15.32 4.72
CA LYS A 62 -1.45 -14.98 3.53
C LYS A 62 -2.31 -14.85 2.27
N TYR A 63 -3.22 -15.78 2.06
CA TYR A 63 -4.08 -15.75 0.87
C TYR A 63 -5.04 -14.57 0.87
N ASP A 64 -5.70 -14.28 2.00
CA ASP A 64 -6.77 -13.28 2.08
C ASP A 64 -6.27 -11.87 2.43
N MET A 65 -5.05 -11.76 2.98
CA MET A 65 -4.54 -10.50 3.51
C MET A 65 -3.21 -10.10 2.86
N TRP A 66 -2.21 -10.97 2.78
CA TRP A 66 -0.89 -10.62 2.21
C TRP A 66 -0.91 -10.50 0.69
N PHE A 67 -1.80 -11.23 0.03
CA PHE A 67 -2.03 -11.10 -1.41
C PHE A 67 -2.35 -9.66 -1.81
N LEU A 68 -3.14 -8.93 -1.00
CA LEU A 68 -3.60 -7.57 -1.29
C LEU A 68 -2.45 -6.55 -1.44
N PRO A 69 -1.55 -6.35 -0.45
CA PRO A 69 -0.38 -5.48 -0.63
C PRO A 69 0.60 -6.02 -1.67
N GLY A 70 0.69 -7.34 -1.88
CA GLY A 70 1.51 -7.94 -2.95
C GLY A 70 1.06 -7.47 -4.34
N VAL A 71 -0.24 -7.57 -4.63
CA VAL A 71 -0.86 -7.06 -5.87
C VAL A 71 -0.65 -5.56 -6.00
N TYR A 72 -0.91 -4.80 -4.93
CA TYR A 72 -0.74 -3.34 -4.94
C TYR A 72 0.71 -2.95 -5.29
N MET A 73 1.72 -3.59 -4.68
CA MET A 73 3.12 -3.23 -4.93
C MET A 73 3.52 -3.44 -6.39
N ILE A 74 3.13 -4.55 -7.02
CA ILE A 74 3.42 -4.75 -8.45
C ILE A 74 2.62 -3.76 -9.32
N ARG A 75 1.35 -3.48 -8.98
CA ARG A 75 0.57 -2.46 -9.69
C ARG A 75 1.19 -1.04 -9.57
N GLN A 76 1.76 -0.69 -8.43
CA GLN A 76 2.53 0.54 -8.26
C GLN A 76 3.81 0.51 -9.10
N ALA A 77 4.49 -0.65 -9.17
CA ALA A 77 5.69 -0.84 -9.99
C ALA A 77 5.40 -0.63 -11.49
N ILE A 78 4.30 -1.19 -11.99
CA ILE A 78 3.80 -1.02 -13.38
C ILE A 78 3.62 0.47 -13.69
N GLU A 79 2.90 1.21 -12.84
CA GLU A 79 2.71 2.66 -13.05
C GLU A 79 4.04 3.41 -13.11
N LEU A 80 4.94 3.14 -12.16
CA LEU A 80 6.26 3.77 -12.11
C LEU A 80 7.11 3.42 -13.33
N LEU A 81 6.99 2.20 -13.87
CA LEU A 81 7.75 1.75 -15.03
C LEU A 81 7.33 2.51 -16.29
N VAL A 82 6.02 2.66 -16.54
CA VAL A 82 5.52 3.44 -17.69
C VAL A 82 5.93 4.91 -17.56
N LYS A 83 5.85 5.47 -16.34
CA LYS A 83 6.34 6.83 -16.06
C LYS A 83 7.83 6.99 -16.32
N ALA A 84 8.63 5.98 -15.98
CA ALA A 84 10.05 5.95 -16.33
C ALA A 84 10.26 5.88 -17.85
N GLY A 85 9.50 5.04 -18.55
CA GLY A 85 9.55 4.90 -20.02
C GLY A 85 9.35 6.23 -20.75
N LEU A 86 8.34 7.01 -20.35
CA LEU A 86 8.11 8.36 -20.89
C LEU A 86 9.34 9.26 -20.73
N ALA A 87 10.01 9.21 -19.57
CA ALA A 87 11.22 9.98 -19.32
C ALA A 87 12.43 9.46 -20.13
N ILE A 88 12.57 8.14 -20.27
CA ILE A 88 13.67 7.48 -21.01
C ILE A 88 13.63 7.84 -22.49
N LYS A 89 12.44 7.80 -23.11
CA LYS A 89 12.28 8.14 -24.54
C LYS A 89 12.33 9.66 -24.82
N GLY A 90 12.52 10.48 -23.78
CA GLY A 90 12.95 11.87 -23.93
C GLY A 90 11.90 12.94 -23.62
N ALA A 91 10.79 12.61 -22.94
CA ALA A 91 9.87 13.63 -22.45
C ALA A 91 10.58 14.60 -21.50
N THR A 92 10.38 15.91 -21.72
CA THR A 92 10.91 16.95 -20.84
C THR A 92 10.23 16.95 -19.48
N LYS A 93 10.84 17.57 -18.47
CA LYS A 93 10.26 17.65 -17.11
C LYS A 93 8.87 18.32 -17.07
N SER A 94 8.62 19.30 -17.93
CA SER A 94 7.31 19.96 -18.04
C SER A 94 6.27 19.05 -18.68
N GLU A 95 6.64 18.33 -19.75
CA GLU A 95 5.73 17.37 -20.38
C GLU A 95 5.40 16.22 -19.44
N LEU A 96 6.40 15.68 -18.73
CA LEU A 96 6.17 14.64 -17.71
C LEU A 96 5.21 15.13 -16.63
N GLN A 97 5.36 16.37 -16.17
CA GLN A 97 4.45 16.96 -15.20
C GLN A 97 3.01 17.04 -15.75
N GLU A 98 2.82 17.53 -16.97
CA GLU A 98 1.50 17.60 -17.62
C GLU A 98 0.86 16.21 -17.76
N ILE A 99 1.62 15.24 -18.28
CA ILE A 99 1.16 13.86 -18.46
C ILE A 99 0.81 13.24 -17.11
N PHE A 100 1.66 13.38 -16.08
CA PHE A 100 1.41 12.76 -14.79
C PHE A 100 0.22 13.40 -14.06
N ILE A 101 -0.03 14.71 -14.25
CA ILE A 101 -1.23 15.37 -13.71
C ILE A 101 -2.50 14.90 -14.44
N ALA A 102 -2.42 14.75 -15.76
CA ALA A 102 -3.55 14.33 -16.58
C ALA A 102 -3.94 12.86 -16.30
N GLU A 103 -2.97 11.96 -16.36
CA GLU A 103 -3.21 10.52 -16.24
C GLU A 103 -3.23 10.03 -14.79
N LYS A 104 -2.51 10.68 -13.88
CA LYS A 104 -2.37 10.32 -12.46
C LYS A 104 -1.95 8.86 -12.27
N HIS A 105 -2.93 7.97 -12.07
CA HIS A 105 -2.78 6.53 -11.83
C HIS A 105 -3.21 5.68 -13.03
N ASN A 106 -3.79 6.26 -14.06
CA ASN A 106 -4.29 5.54 -15.24
C ASN A 106 -3.13 4.95 -16.05
N VAL A 107 -2.85 3.66 -15.87
CA VAL A 107 -1.73 2.99 -16.54
C VAL A 107 -1.99 2.80 -18.02
N ARG A 108 -3.25 2.60 -18.41
CA ARG A 108 -3.63 2.52 -19.82
C ARG A 108 -3.41 3.83 -20.56
N GLY A 109 -3.74 4.95 -19.93
CA GLY A 109 -3.57 6.29 -20.49
C GLY A 109 -2.11 6.71 -20.57
N LEU A 110 -1.31 6.37 -19.55
CA LEU A 110 0.15 6.51 -19.60
C LEU A 110 0.76 5.70 -20.74
N TYR A 111 0.37 4.43 -20.90
CA TYR A 111 0.82 3.58 -22.02
C TYR A 111 0.38 4.14 -23.37
N LYS A 112 -0.88 4.60 -23.50
CA LYS A 112 -1.38 5.23 -24.73
C LYS A 112 -0.52 6.43 -25.11
N THR A 113 -0.25 7.30 -24.14
CA THR A 113 0.60 8.48 -24.33
C THR A 113 2.00 8.10 -24.80
N TYR A 114 2.58 7.04 -24.22
CA TYR A 114 3.87 6.52 -24.66
C TYR A 114 3.80 6.01 -26.11
N LYS A 115 2.85 5.12 -26.41
CA LYS A 115 2.68 4.50 -27.73
C LYS A 115 2.47 5.54 -28.83
N ASP A 116 1.58 6.51 -28.60
CA ASP A 116 1.23 7.54 -29.58
C ASP A 116 2.43 8.48 -29.88
N ARG A 117 3.33 8.68 -28.90
CA ARG A 117 4.50 9.57 -29.04
C ARG A 117 5.74 8.87 -29.60
N TYR A 118 5.99 7.64 -29.18
CA TYR A 118 7.29 6.99 -29.35
C TYR A 118 7.24 5.68 -30.13
N GLY A 119 6.06 5.14 -30.41
CA GLY A 119 5.93 3.79 -30.94
C GLY A 119 6.25 2.72 -29.89
N VAL A 120 6.09 1.46 -30.31
CA VAL A 120 6.32 0.25 -29.50
C VAL A 120 6.90 -0.86 -30.37
N GLU A 121 7.92 -0.55 -31.18
CA GLU A 121 8.48 -1.49 -32.18
C GLU A 121 9.10 -2.74 -31.56
N GLU A 122 9.46 -2.66 -30.28
CA GLU A 122 10.02 -3.75 -29.48
C GLU A 122 8.97 -4.86 -29.18
N LEU A 123 7.67 -4.57 -29.36
CA LEU A 123 6.58 -5.51 -29.15
C LEU A 123 5.98 -5.97 -30.49
N ASN A 124 5.71 -7.28 -30.61
CA ASN A 124 4.93 -7.80 -31.74
C ASN A 124 3.41 -7.50 -31.56
N GLU A 125 2.62 -7.69 -32.62
CA GLU A 125 1.19 -7.35 -32.62
C GLU A 125 0.39 -8.10 -31.53
N ALA A 126 0.72 -9.37 -31.27
CA ALA A 126 0.05 -10.18 -30.26
C ALA A 126 0.39 -9.69 -28.84
N GLU A 127 1.65 -9.38 -28.58
CA GLU A 127 2.11 -8.80 -27.31
C GLU A 127 1.46 -7.44 -27.04
N GLN A 128 1.40 -6.56 -28.04
CA GLN A 128 0.73 -5.26 -27.93
C GLN A 128 -0.76 -5.44 -27.63
N THR A 129 -1.44 -6.34 -28.35
CA THR A 129 -2.86 -6.61 -28.16
C THR A 129 -3.14 -7.16 -26.77
N TRP A 130 -2.30 -8.07 -26.27
CA TRP A 130 -2.42 -8.62 -24.93
C TRP A 130 -2.24 -7.54 -23.87
N LEU A 131 -1.17 -6.74 -23.98
CA LEU A 131 -0.85 -5.69 -23.03
C LEU A 131 -1.98 -4.65 -22.96
N GLU A 132 -2.50 -4.21 -24.10
CA GLU A 132 -3.58 -3.22 -24.16
C GLU A 132 -4.84 -3.72 -23.46
N LYS A 133 -5.26 -4.96 -23.75
CA LYS A 133 -6.41 -5.58 -23.08
C LYS A 133 -6.20 -5.71 -21.57
N TYR A 134 -4.99 -6.08 -21.14
CA TYR A 134 -4.70 -6.24 -19.73
C TYR A 134 -4.69 -4.90 -18.99
N LEU A 135 -4.09 -3.86 -19.57
CA LEU A 135 -4.12 -2.52 -19.00
C LEU A 135 -5.55 -1.95 -18.98
N ASP A 136 -6.37 -2.18 -20.01
CA ASP A 136 -7.79 -1.83 -20.00
C ASP A 136 -8.53 -2.55 -18.86
N SER A 137 -8.23 -3.84 -18.63
CA SER A 137 -8.81 -4.62 -17.53
C SER A 137 -8.43 -4.09 -16.15
N ILE A 138 -7.18 -3.61 -15.96
CA ILE A 138 -6.77 -2.94 -14.73
C ILE A 138 -7.63 -1.70 -14.48
N GLU A 139 -7.82 -0.84 -15.49
CA GLU A 139 -8.55 0.43 -15.33
C GLU A 139 -10.05 0.23 -15.08
N ILE A 140 -10.65 -0.85 -15.57
CA ILE A 140 -12.05 -1.19 -15.27
C ILE A 140 -12.26 -1.43 -13.78
N VAL A 141 -11.27 -2.00 -13.08
CA VAL A 141 -11.44 -2.48 -11.71
C VAL A 141 -10.70 -1.62 -10.68
N ASP A 142 -9.52 -1.10 -11.01
CA ASP A 142 -8.63 -0.38 -10.07
C ASP A 142 -8.01 0.90 -10.68
N SER A 143 -8.83 1.70 -11.39
CA SER A 143 -8.37 2.97 -12.00
C SER A 143 -7.80 4.00 -11.02
N SER A 144 -8.21 3.94 -9.75
CA SER A 144 -7.71 4.82 -8.69
C SER A 144 -6.50 4.25 -7.95
N SER A 145 -6.04 3.04 -8.33
CA SER A 145 -5.00 2.28 -7.63
C SER A 145 -5.31 2.14 -6.13
N ASP A 146 -6.57 1.97 -5.76
CA ASP A 146 -7.07 2.03 -4.38
C ASP A 146 -7.75 0.74 -3.91
N LEU A 147 -8.13 -0.15 -4.84
CA LEU A 147 -8.92 -1.35 -4.56
C LEU A 147 -8.22 -2.30 -3.59
N PHE A 148 -6.93 -2.54 -3.80
CA PHE A 148 -6.13 -3.45 -2.96
C PHE A 148 -5.46 -2.73 -1.78
N ARG A 149 -5.73 -1.42 -1.58
CA ARG A 149 -5.19 -0.62 -0.46
C ARG A 149 -6.18 -0.39 0.65
N TYR A 150 -7.46 -0.30 0.33
CA TYR A 150 -8.51 0.04 1.29
C TYR A 150 -9.55 -1.08 1.35
N PRO A 151 -10.43 -1.07 2.36
CA PRO A 151 -11.60 -1.93 2.38
C PRO A 151 -12.31 -1.94 1.03
N PHE A 152 -12.74 -3.12 0.60
CA PHE A 152 -13.47 -3.27 -0.64
C PHE A 152 -14.78 -2.47 -0.56
N LYS A 153 -15.04 -1.70 -1.61
CA LYS A 153 -16.25 -0.87 -1.71
C LYS A 153 -17.49 -1.76 -1.93
N ASP A 154 -18.66 -1.26 -1.54
CA ASP A 154 -19.92 -2.01 -1.61
C ASP A 154 -20.25 -2.50 -3.02
N ASP A 155 -19.96 -1.71 -4.06
CA ASP A 155 -20.17 -2.08 -5.46
C ASP A 155 -19.27 -3.25 -5.88
N PHE A 156 -18.00 -3.24 -5.48
CA PHE A 156 -17.08 -4.35 -5.68
C PHE A 156 -17.58 -5.62 -4.99
N MET A 157 -17.99 -5.53 -3.72
CA MET A 157 -18.49 -6.66 -2.96
C MET A 157 -19.83 -7.18 -3.48
N GLN A 158 -20.70 -6.33 -4.03
CA GLN A 158 -21.93 -6.78 -4.70
C GLN A 158 -21.64 -7.62 -5.94
N GLN A 159 -20.57 -7.30 -6.68
CA GLN A 159 -20.23 -8.00 -7.91
C GLN A 159 -19.37 -9.25 -7.67
N TYR A 160 -18.46 -9.19 -6.70
CA TYR A 160 -17.42 -10.20 -6.48
C TYR A 160 -17.46 -10.88 -5.10
N GLY A 161 -18.38 -10.47 -4.23
CA GLY A 161 -18.57 -11.09 -2.92
C GLY A 161 -18.81 -12.59 -3.04
N ASP A 162 -18.28 -13.32 -2.06
CA ASP A 162 -18.32 -14.79 -1.95
C ASP A 162 -17.57 -15.53 -3.07
N LYS A 163 -16.80 -14.82 -3.90
CA LYS A 163 -15.90 -15.41 -4.91
C LYS A 163 -14.46 -15.46 -4.39
N ALA A 164 -13.63 -16.24 -5.05
CA ALA A 164 -12.21 -16.32 -4.76
C ALA A 164 -11.39 -15.72 -5.91
N LEU A 165 -10.43 -14.86 -5.60
CA LEU A 165 -9.44 -14.37 -6.56
C LEU A 165 -8.32 -15.39 -6.69
N ASP A 166 -7.98 -15.74 -7.94
CA ASP A 166 -6.93 -16.71 -8.23
C ASP A 166 -5.55 -16.07 -8.06
N ILE A 167 -4.91 -16.39 -6.93
CA ILE A 167 -3.68 -15.72 -6.51
C ILE A 167 -2.51 -16.00 -7.45
N CYS A 168 -2.43 -17.20 -8.01
CA CYS A 168 -1.35 -17.63 -8.88
C CYS A 168 -1.50 -17.00 -10.26
N HIS A 169 -2.71 -17.11 -10.83
CA HIS A 169 -3.02 -16.58 -12.14
C HIS A 169 -2.94 -15.05 -12.17
N MET A 170 -3.40 -14.36 -11.13
CA MET A 170 -3.25 -12.90 -11.01
C MET A 170 -1.80 -12.49 -10.83
N GLY A 171 -1.04 -13.18 -9.96
CA GLY A 171 0.38 -12.91 -9.72
C GLY A 171 1.22 -13.03 -10.99
N ASN A 172 1.04 -14.12 -11.75
CA ASN A 172 1.75 -14.33 -13.02
C ASN A 172 1.44 -13.25 -14.05
N ARG A 173 0.18 -12.82 -14.18
CA ARG A 173 -0.21 -11.78 -15.15
C ARG A 173 0.34 -10.40 -14.80
N LEU A 174 0.44 -10.07 -13.52
CA LEU A 174 1.11 -8.86 -13.07
C LEU A 174 2.59 -8.86 -13.47
N ILE A 175 3.27 -9.99 -13.31
CA ILE A 175 4.67 -10.17 -13.73
C ILE A 175 4.79 -10.08 -15.26
N TYR A 176 3.92 -10.75 -16.02
CA TYR A 176 3.91 -10.67 -17.47
C TYR A 176 3.68 -9.24 -17.98
N CYS A 177 2.75 -8.49 -17.37
CA CYS A 177 2.51 -7.09 -17.70
C CYS A 177 3.76 -6.24 -17.45
N TYR A 178 4.37 -6.35 -16.26
CA TYR A 178 5.59 -5.63 -15.93
C TYR A 178 6.74 -5.97 -16.89
N SER A 179 6.94 -7.26 -17.20
CA SER A 179 7.99 -7.71 -18.10
C SER A 179 7.77 -7.27 -19.55
N THR A 180 6.52 -7.29 -20.04
CA THR A 180 6.17 -6.79 -21.37
C THR A 180 6.40 -5.29 -21.48
N LEU A 181 6.07 -4.52 -20.44
CA LEU A 181 6.40 -3.09 -20.37
C LEU A 181 7.91 -2.84 -20.31
N ASN A 182 8.67 -3.71 -19.64
CA ASN A 182 10.12 -3.64 -19.64
C ASN A 182 10.68 -3.84 -21.06
N LYS A 183 10.18 -4.85 -21.78
CA LYS A 183 10.53 -5.10 -23.18
C LYS A 183 10.20 -3.91 -24.08
N MET A 184 9.01 -3.31 -23.91
CA MET A 184 8.60 -2.11 -24.63
C MET A 184 9.56 -0.92 -24.43
N ILE A 185 10.17 -0.79 -23.25
CA ILE A 185 11.00 0.37 -22.90
C ILE A 185 12.48 0.13 -23.21
N TYR A 186 12.98 -1.07 -22.92
CA TYR A 186 14.40 -1.40 -22.93
C TYR A 186 14.79 -2.42 -24.02
N GLY A 187 13.82 -3.03 -24.70
CA GLY A 187 14.05 -4.07 -25.70
C GLY A 187 14.32 -5.47 -25.13
N GLU A 188 14.22 -5.65 -23.82
CA GLU A 188 14.47 -6.93 -23.13
C GLU A 188 13.39 -7.25 -22.08
N TRP A 189 13.12 -8.53 -21.87
CA TRP A 189 12.22 -9.01 -20.82
C TRP A 189 12.81 -8.75 -19.43
N SER A 190 11.95 -8.45 -18.45
CA SER A 190 12.38 -8.35 -17.05
C SER A 190 12.63 -9.76 -16.50
N ASP A 191 13.83 -9.99 -15.95
CA ASP A 191 14.25 -11.27 -15.35
C ASP A 191 13.98 -12.48 -16.26
N GLU A 192 14.14 -12.29 -17.58
CA GLU A 192 13.90 -13.33 -18.61
C GLU A 192 12.46 -13.91 -18.63
N VAL A 193 11.50 -13.23 -17.99
CA VAL A 193 10.10 -13.68 -17.95
C VAL A 193 9.36 -13.24 -19.21
N GLU A 194 9.19 -14.15 -20.17
CA GLU A 194 8.44 -13.90 -21.40
C GLU A 194 6.92 -13.98 -21.19
N LEU A 195 6.17 -13.19 -21.95
CA LEU A 195 4.71 -13.24 -21.95
C LEU A 195 4.21 -14.56 -22.55
N ASN A 196 3.45 -15.33 -21.77
CA ASN A 196 2.65 -16.43 -22.31
C ASN A 196 1.35 -15.91 -22.94
N LEU A 197 1.28 -15.88 -24.27
CA LEU A 197 0.13 -15.40 -25.04
C LEU A 197 -1.12 -16.29 -24.93
N GLU A 198 -1.01 -17.50 -24.39
CA GLU A 198 -2.17 -18.38 -24.15
C GLU A 198 -2.98 -17.95 -22.91
N VAL A 199 -2.42 -17.07 -22.08
CA VAL A 199 -3.05 -16.58 -20.86
C VAL A 199 -3.98 -15.41 -21.18
N GLU A 200 -5.23 -15.47 -20.73
CA GLU A 200 -6.19 -14.38 -20.95
C GLU A 200 -5.78 -13.06 -20.25
N PRO A 201 -5.83 -11.91 -20.95
CA PRO A 201 -5.41 -10.61 -20.43
C PRO A 201 -6.48 -9.95 -19.55
N GLU A 202 -6.96 -10.63 -18.50
CA GLU A 202 -7.84 -10.02 -17.50
C GLU A 202 -7.15 -9.89 -16.14
N PHE A 203 -7.29 -8.72 -15.54
CA PHE A 203 -6.65 -8.36 -14.28
C PHE A 203 -7.19 -9.17 -13.10
N LEU A 204 -8.52 -9.21 -12.94
CA LEU A 204 -9.16 -10.09 -11.97
C LEU A 204 -9.42 -11.45 -12.57
N GLN A 205 -8.91 -12.49 -11.92
CA GLN A 205 -9.17 -13.88 -12.28
C GLN A 205 -9.86 -14.56 -11.11
N LEU A 206 -10.92 -15.31 -11.40
CA LEU A 206 -11.69 -16.02 -10.39
C LEU A 206 -11.25 -17.47 -10.32
N ALA A 207 -10.98 -17.95 -9.10
CA ALA A 207 -10.73 -19.35 -8.85
C ALA A 207 -12.05 -20.11 -8.71
N SER A 208 -12.02 -21.41 -9.02
CA SER A 208 -13.16 -22.32 -8.81
C SER A 208 -13.43 -22.62 -7.33
N SER A 209 -12.47 -22.33 -6.44
CA SER A 209 -12.62 -22.51 -5.00
C SER A 209 -11.81 -21.46 -4.23
N GLY A 210 -12.24 -21.15 -3.00
CA GLY A 210 -11.47 -20.34 -2.05
C GLY A 210 -10.28 -21.06 -1.40
N ILE A 211 -10.13 -22.38 -1.62
CA ILE A 211 -8.99 -23.11 -1.08
C ILE A 211 -7.72 -22.62 -1.77
N ASN A 212 -6.75 -22.18 -0.98
CA ASN A 212 -5.47 -21.60 -1.43
C ASN A 212 -5.62 -20.34 -2.31
N ASN A 213 -6.74 -19.62 -2.21
CA ASN A 213 -7.01 -18.42 -2.99
C ASN A 213 -7.57 -17.31 -2.09
N CYS A 214 -7.51 -16.06 -2.54
CA CYS A 214 -7.99 -14.92 -1.77
C CYS A 214 -9.52 -14.90 -1.80
N TYR A 215 -10.15 -15.25 -0.68
CA TYR A 215 -11.61 -15.30 -0.57
C TYR A 215 -12.18 -13.92 -0.27
N LEU A 216 -13.03 -13.42 -1.18
CA LEU A 216 -13.73 -12.14 -1.09
C LEU A 216 -15.00 -12.28 -0.25
N TRP A 217 -14.84 -12.77 0.96
CA TRP A 217 -15.91 -12.85 1.95
C TRP A 217 -15.49 -12.11 3.20
N ASP A 218 -16.44 -11.44 3.83
CA ASP A 218 -16.22 -10.92 5.17
C ASP A 218 -17.40 -11.27 6.06
N SER A 219 -17.14 -11.40 7.36
CA SER A 219 -18.20 -11.68 8.34
C SER A 219 -19.23 -10.55 8.32
N PRO A 220 -20.54 -10.83 8.48
CA PRO A 220 -21.55 -9.79 8.72
C PRO A 220 -21.24 -8.92 9.93
N TRP A 221 -20.39 -9.40 10.83
CA TRP A 221 -19.93 -8.70 12.04
C TRP A 221 -18.53 -8.08 11.88
N SER A 222 -17.93 -8.18 10.70
CA SER A 222 -16.61 -7.59 10.43
C SER A 222 -16.70 -6.07 10.38
N ASP A 223 -15.60 -5.41 10.72
CA ASP A 223 -15.42 -3.98 10.49
C ASP A 223 -15.04 -3.64 9.04
N GLY A 224 -14.70 -4.63 8.21
CA GLY A 224 -14.28 -4.45 6.82
C GLY A 224 -12.83 -3.95 6.64
N PHE A 225 -12.11 -3.66 7.72
CA PHE A 225 -10.74 -3.14 7.71
C PHE A 225 -9.69 -4.19 8.03
N TYR A 226 -10.04 -5.23 8.80
CA TYR A 226 -9.09 -6.20 9.34
C TYR A 226 -8.13 -6.78 8.28
N LYS A 227 -8.65 -7.24 7.13
CA LYS A 227 -7.81 -7.83 6.07
C LYS A 227 -6.72 -6.89 5.56
N GLN A 228 -7.08 -5.62 5.32
CA GLN A 228 -6.13 -4.62 4.85
C GLN A 228 -5.16 -4.20 5.95
N VAL A 229 -5.62 -4.01 7.19
CA VAL A 229 -4.74 -3.67 8.32
C VAL A 229 -3.69 -4.76 8.55
N THR A 230 -4.13 -6.02 8.66
CA THR A 230 -3.25 -7.16 8.91
C THR A 230 -2.34 -7.42 7.72
N GLY A 231 -2.87 -7.44 6.49
CA GLY A 231 -2.08 -7.66 5.29
C GLY A 231 -0.93 -6.67 5.14
N TYR A 232 -1.21 -5.37 5.27
CA TYR A 232 -0.18 -4.34 5.11
C TYR A 232 0.87 -4.36 6.24
N SER A 233 0.46 -4.56 7.48
CA SER A 233 1.39 -4.58 8.63
C SER A 233 2.24 -5.84 8.68
N GLU A 234 1.67 -7.02 8.43
CA GLU A 234 2.40 -8.29 8.43
C GLU A 234 3.37 -8.38 7.26
N VAL A 235 2.98 -7.94 6.05
CA VAL A 235 3.89 -7.92 4.90
C VAL A 235 5.03 -6.91 5.11
N ALA A 236 4.76 -5.75 5.70
CA ALA A 236 5.84 -4.82 6.04
C ALA A 236 6.83 -5.44 7.04
N THR A 237 6.32 -6.17 8.04
CA THR A 237 7.13 -6.90 9.02
C THR A 237 7.97 -8.00 8.38
N PHE A 238 7.38 -8.76 7.46
CA PHE A 238 8.07 -9.78 6.69
C PHE A 238 9.20 -9.19 5.84
N LEU A 239 8.92 -8.13 5.07
CA LEU A 239 9.92 -7.46 4.24
C LEU A 239 11.00 -6.79 5.10
N PHE A 240 10.66 -6.26 6.28
CA PHE A 240 11.65 -5.76 7.23
C PHE A 240 12.56 -6.87 7.75
N GLY A 241 12.01 -8.07 8.01
CA GLY A 241 12.81 -9.27 8.28
C GLY A 241 13.82 -9.56 7.17
N LYS A 242 13.37 -9.53 5.91
CA LYS A 242 14.25 -9.70 4.73
C LYS A 242 15.31 -8.61 4.64
N PHE A 243 14.96 -7.36 4.90
CA PHE A 243 15.93 -6.26 4.97
C PHE A 243 16.97 -6.49 6.07
N LYS A 244 16.58 -6.95 7.26
CA LYS A 244 17.54 -7.22 8.35
C LYS A 244 18.56 -8.29 7.95
N GLU A 245 18.15 -9.29 7.18
CA GLU A 245 18.99 -10.37 6.66
C GLU A 245 19.91 -9.91 5.52
N SER A 246 19.37 -9.24 4.50
CA SER A 246 20.08 -8.93 3.26
C SER A 246 20.78 -7.56 3.25
N LYS A 247 20.31 -6.63 4.09
CA LYS A 247 20.61 -5.19 4.02
C LYS A 247 20.29 -4.55 2.67
N ASP A 248 19.37 -5.14 1.91
CA ASP A 248 18.97 -4.60 0.62
C ASP A 248 18.14 -3.32 0.78
N GLU A 249 18.78 -2.17 0.57
CA GLU A 249 18.15 -0.85 0.62
C GLU A 249 16.96 -0.70 -0.34
N ALA A 250 16.83 -1.58 -1.34
CA ALA A 250 15.68 -1.60 -2.24
C ALA A 250 14.35 -1.81 -1.51
N LEU A 251 14.37 -2.45 -0.34
CA LEU A 251 13.17 -2.74 0.45
C LEU A 251 12.66 -1.55 1.27
N PHE A 252 13.46 -0.49 1.46
CA PHE A 252 13.12 0.62 2.34
C PHE A 252 11.79 1.30 1.99
N TYR A 253 11.64 1.75 0.74
CA TYR A 253 10.44 2.47 0.29
C TYR A 253 9.16 1.62 0.39
N PRO A 254 9.15 0.36 -0.10
CA PRO A 254 8.03 -0.55 0.10
C PRO A 254 7.66 -0.76 1.58
N ILE A 255 8.63 -1.06 2.45
CA ILE A 255 8.38 -1.29 3.89
C ILE A 255 7.70 -0.07 4.53
N VAL A 256 8.29 1.11 4.34
CA VAL A 256 7.77 2.34 4.95
C VAL A 256 6.39 2.68 4.39
N PHE A 257 6.19 2.52 3.08
CA PHE A 257 4.87 2.75 2.50
C PHE A 257 3.82 1.81 3.11
N LEU A 258 4.11 0.51 3.20
CA LEU A 258 3.17 -0.47 3.72
C LEU A 258 2.78 -0.15 5.17
N MET A 259 3.76 0.15 6.03
CA MET A 259 3.46 0.56 7.41
C MET A 259 2.69 1.88 7.48
N ARG A 260 3.02 2.85 6.62
CA ARG A 260 2.31 4.13 6.59
C ARG A 260 0.85 3.92 6.16
N ASN A 261 0.59 2.97 5.26
CA ASN A 261 -0.76 2.61 4.83
C ASN A 261 -1.50 1.86 5.96
N ALA A 262 -0.86 0.89 6.63
CA ALA A 262 -1.43 0.19 7.79
C ALA A 262 -1.87 1.16 8.90
N ILE A 263 -1.05 2.17 9.22
CA ILE A 263 -1.39 3.23 10.19
C ILE A 263 -2.62 4.03 9.74
N GLU A 264 -2.70 4.41 8.46
CA GLU A 264 -3.88 5.13 7.95
C GLU A 264 -5.15 4.28 8.04
N ILE A 265 -5.08 3.01 7.62
CA ILE A 265 -6.23 2.11 7.66
C ILE A 265 -6.65 1.86 9.11
N GLY A 266 -5.70 1.64 10.04
CA GLY A 266 -6.00 1.48 11.46
C GLY A 266 -6.68 2.71 12.07
N LEU A 267 -6.24 3.93 11.71
CA LEU A 267 -6.94 5.15 12.12
C LEU A 267 -8.34 5.23 11.50
N LYS A 268 -8.52 4.84 10.24
CA LYS A 268 -9.85 4.78 9.60
C LYS A 268 -10.76 3.75 10.27
N ARG A 269 -10.22 2.60 10.70
CA ARG A 269 -10.95 1.59 11.47
C ARG A 269 -11.50 2.18 12.77
N LEU A 270 -10.65 2.89 13.55
CA LEU A 270 -11.09 3.61 14.74
C LEU A 270 -12.11 4.72 14.43
N LEU A 271 -11.96 5.45 13.32
CA LEU A 271 -12.91 6.48 12.89
C LEU A 271 -14.31 5.90 12.63
N HIS A 272 -14.38 4.67 12.11
CA HIS A 272 -15.62 3.98 11.75
C HIS A 272 -16.26 3.20 12.91
N MET A 273 -15.60 3.16 14.07
CA MET A 273 -16.09 2.40 15.22
C MET A 273 -17.37 3.01 15.79
N GLN A 274 -18.39 2.16 15.97
CA GLN A 274 -19.70 2.56 16.48
C GLN A 274 -19.78 2.32 17.98
N MET A 275 -19.66 3.40 18.75
CA MET A 275 -19.70 3.43 20.22
C MET A 275 -20.90 4.25 20.72
N ASN A 276 -21.32 4.12 21.99
CA ASN A 276 -22.33 4.99 22.60
C ASN A 276 -21.93 6.48 22.52
N GLN A 277 -20.69 6.79 22.90
CA GLN A 277 -20.06 8.11 22.76
C GLN A 277 -19.07 8.10 21.59
N GLY A 278 -19.59 7.73 20.43
CA GLY A 278 -18.84 7.64 19.18
C GLY A 278 -18.64 8.99 18.47
N ILE A 279 -18.03 8.90 17.30
CA ILE A 279 -17.78 10.06 16.42
C ILE A 279 -19.05 10.34 15.62
N ASP A 280 -19.40 11.63 15.47
CA ASP A 280 -20.56 12.05 14.69
C ASP A 280 -20.49 11.52 13.24
N LEU A 281 -21.60 10.96 12.76
CA LEU A 281 -21.68 10.28 11.46
C LEU A 281 -21.38 11.23 10.28
N HIS A 282 -21.69 12.53 10.40
CA HIS A 282 -21.31 13.52 9.38
C HIS A 282 -19.79 13.67 9.32
N ILE A 283 -19.10 13.68 10.48
CA ILE A 283 -17.65 13.70 10.53
C ILE A 283 -17.08 12.44 9.88
N VAL A 284 -17.53 11.25 10.28
CA VAL A 284 -17.10 9.97 9.69
C VAL A 284 -17.24 9.99 8.17
N ASN A 285 -18.43 10.33 7.66
CA ASN A 285 -18.67 10.38 6.21
C ASN A 285 -17.82 11.43 5.48
N SER A 286 -17.58 12.60 6.09
CA SER A 286 -16.74 13.63 5.48
C SER A 286 -15.25 13.27 5.46
N LYS A 287 -14.80 12.40 6.37
CA LYS A 287 -13.37 12.08 6.58
C LYS A 287 -12.96 10.67 6.15
N ARG A 288 -13.91 9.78 5.82
CA ARG A 288 -13.64 8.37 5.44
C ARG A 288 -12.58 8.18 4.35
N ASN A 289 -12.52 9.12 3.39
CA ASN A 289 -11.56 9.08 2.29
C ASN A 289 -10.29 9.93 2.52
N SER A 290 -10.14 10.52 3.71
CA SER A 290 -8.99 11.39 3.99
C SER A 290 -7.70 10.58 4.17
N HIS A 291 -6.60 11.15 3.69
CA HIS A 291 -5.23 10.66 3.93
C HIS A 291 -4.49 11.48 5.00
N LEU A 292 -5.16 12.50 5.58
CA LEU A 292 -4.54 13.41 6.54
C LEU A 292 -4.56 12.81 7.95
N LEU A 293 -3.52 12.04 8.29
CA LEU A 293 -3.40 11.32 9.57
C LEU A 293 -3.71 12.21 10.78
N TYR A 294 -3.06 13.38 10.88
CA TYR A 294 -3.27 14.26 12.02
C TYR A 294 -4.56 15.11 11.91
N LYS A 295 -4.70 15.88 10.82
CA LYS A 295 -5.71 16.95 10.72
C LYS A 295 -7.14 16.41 10.68
N ASP A 296 -7.34 15.31 9.97
CA ASP A 296 -8.68 14.76 9.74
C ASP A 296 -8.92 13.50 10.58
N LEU A 297 -8.02 12.52 10.54
CA LEU A 297 -8.26 11.24 11.22
C LEU A 297 -8.09 11.38 12.74
N TRP A 298 -6.87 11.63 13.21
CA TRP A 298 -6.56 11.69 14.65
C TRP A 298 -7.38 12.73 15.40
N LYS A 299 -7.51 13.95 14.87
CA LYS A 299 -8.33 15.00 15.52
C LYS A 299 -9.81 14.62 15.66
N SER A 300 -10.34 13.77 14.77
CA SER A 300 -11.72 13.29 14.88
C SER A 300 -11.84 12.14 15.89
N ILE A 301 -10.82 11.29 15.98
CA ILE A 301 -10.80 10.10 16.85
C ILE A 301 -10.46 10.45 18.31
N LYS A 302 -9.50 11.36 18.53
CA LYS A 302 -8.94 11.67 19.87
C LYS A 302 -10.02 12.02 20.93
N PRO A 303 -11.06 12.83 20.65
CA PRO A 303 -12.08 13.13 21.66
C PRO A 303 -12.79 11.88 22.21
N MET A 304 -13.11 10.92 21.34
CA MET A 304 -13.69 9.63 21.75
C MET A 304 -12.70 8.84 22.62
N LEU A 305 -11.41 8.78 22.24
CA LEU A 305 -10.39 8.10 23.04
C LEU A 305 -10.22 8.72 24.43
N ILE A 306 -10.25 10.06 24.54
CA ILE A 306 -10.17 10.76 25.83
C ILE A 306 -11.38 10.41 26.71
N HIS A 307 -12.58 10.35 26.12
CA HIS A 307 -13.79 10.00 26.86
C HIS A 307 -13.68 8.61 27.49
N TYR A 308 -13.46 7.58 26.68
CA TYR A 308 -13.34 6.20 27.18
C TYR A 308 -12.11 6.01 28.09
N SER A 309 -11.03 6.77 27.87
CA SER A 309 -9.84 6.72 28.73
C SER A 309 -10.17 7.19 30.15
N LYS A 310 -11.07 8.16 30.30
CA LYS A 310 -11.51 8.64 31.61
C LYS A 310 -12.45 7.66 32.30
N GLU A 311 -13.36 7.05 31.53
CA GLU A 311 -14.28 6.04 32.07
C GLU A 311 -13.54 4.82 32.60
N ASP A 312 -12.46 4.40 31.92
CA ASP A 312 -11.65 3.23 32.28
C ASP A 312 -10.40 3.58 33.12
N ASN A 313 -10.29 4.82 33.64
CA ASN A 313 -9.16 5.30 34.45
C ASN A 313 -7.76 5.11 33.81
N GLN A 314 -7.69 5.17 32.48
CA GLN A 314 -6.46 5.08 31.69
C GLN A 314 -5.68 6.42 31.71
N LYS A 315 -4.35 6.34 31.58
CA LYS A 315 -3.48 7.54 31.57
C LYS A 315 -3.50 8.25 30.22
N GLU A 316 -3.80 9.54 30.21
CA GLU A 316 -3.81 10.36 28.99
C GLU A 316 -2.42 10.55 28.34
N GLU A 317 -1.33 10.32 29.08
CA GLU A 317 0.06 10.49 28.59
C GLU A 317 0.33 9.69 27.30
N THR A 318 -0.19 8.46 27.21
CA THR A 318 -0.01 7.61 26.02
C THR A 318 -0.70 8.22 24.79
N LEU A 319 -1.85 8.88 24.94
CA LEU A 319 -2.53 9.57 23.84
C LEU A 319 -1.73 10.77 23.33
N GLU A 320 -1.08 11.51 24.23
CA GLU A 320 -0.21 12.63 23.85
C GLU A 320 1.07 12.16 23.15
N LEU A 321 1.64 11.03 23.59
CA LEU A 321 2.76 10.39 22.89
C LEU A 321 2.37 9.95 21.49
N ALA A 322 1.24 9.25 21.33
CA ALA A 322 0.74 8.83 20.02
C ALA A 322 0.44 10.04 19.10
N GLU A 323 -0.14 11.11 19.64
CA GLU A 323 -0.35 12.36 18.89
C GLU A 323 0.98 12.94 18.36
N SER A 324 2.03 12.94 19.19
CA SER A 324 3.34 13.43 18.78
C SER A 324 3.89 12.62 17.60
N TYR A 325 3.70 11.29 17.62
CA TYR A 325 4.08 10.40 16.53
C TYR A 325 3.32 10.70 15.25
N ILE A 326 1.99 10.79 15.34
CA ILE A 326 1.11 11.07 14.20
C ILE A 326 1.43 12.43 13.59
N ARG A 327 1.68 13.46 14.41
CA ARG A 327 2.07 14.80 13.93
C ARG A 327 3.39 14.76 13.20
N TYR A 328 4.37 14.02 13.71
CA TYR A 328 5.68 13.93 13.09
C TYR A 328 5.61 13.17 11.76
N LEU A 329 4.93 12.03 11.73
CA LEU A 329 4.70 11.27 10.50
C LEU A 329 3.92 12.09 9.46
N SER A 330 2.91 12.87 9.89
CA SER A 330 2.14 13.78 9.01
C SER A 330 2.99 14.92 8.42
N ARG A 331 4.10 15.30 9.06
CA ARG A 331 5.04 16.30 8.52
C ARG A 331 5.94 15.70 7.44
N ILE A 332 6.29 14.42 7.58
CA ILE A 332 7.07 13.69 6.58
C ILE A 332 6.18 13.33 5.40
N ASP A 333 5.02 12.73 5.64
CA ASP A 333 4.11 12.27 4.60
C ASP A 333 2.68 12.72 4.87
N LYS A 334 2.37 13.93 4.44
CA LYS A 334 1.05 14.54 4.65
C LYS A 334 -0.05 13.86 3.84
N HIS A 335 0.24 13.40 2.64
CA HIS A 335 -0.76 12.96 1.65
C HIS A 335 -0.74 11.45 1.37
N GLY A 336 0.14 10.68 2.01
CA GLY A 336 0.23 9.24 1.78
C GLY A 336 0.94 8.88 0.47
N ASP A 337 1.75 9.81 -0.06
CA ASP A 337 2.38 9.71 -1.37
C ASP A 337 3.89 9.97 -1.33
N MET A 338 4.46 10.24 -0.14
CA MET A 338 5.89 10.52 0.05
C MET A 338 6.77 9.35 -0.38
N PHE A 339 6.33 8.12 -0.09
CA PHE A 339 7.09 6.91 -0.33
C PHE A 339 6.68 6.15 -1.60
N ARG A 340 5.69 6.66 -2.34
CA ARG A 340 5.19 6.05 -3.59
C ARG A 340 5.87 6.58 -4.84
N TYR A 341 6.37 7.82 -4.78
CA TYR A 341 6.93 8.53 -5.93
C TYR A 341 8.23 9.22 -5.53
N PRO A 342 9.26 9.25 -6.40
CA PRO A 342 10.53 9.89 -6.10
C PRO A 342 10.41 11.42 -5.99
N CYS A 343 9.42 12.01 -6.64
CA CYS A 343 9.16 13.46 -6.61
C CYS A 343 7.66 13.78 -6.64
N SER A 344 7.31 15.03 -6.31
CA SER A 344 5.97 15.58 -6.53
C SER A 344 5.71 15.84 -8.01
N TYR A 345 4.47 16.22 -8.36
CA TYR A 345 4.15 16.71 -9.70
C TYR A 345 4.98 17.94 -10.11
N SER A 346 5.41 18.77 -9.16
CA SER A 346 6.30 19.92 -9.42
C SER A 346 7.77 19.52 -9.57
N ASN A 347 8.09 18.23 -9.69
CA ASN A 347 9.44 17.68 -9.75
C ASN A 347 10.29 17.96 -8.49
N GLU A 348 9.64 18.25 -7.35
CA GLU A 348 10.32 18.39 -6.07
C GLU A 348 10.63 17.00 -5.51
N TYR A 349 11.92 16.69 -5.35
CA TYR A 349 12.36 15.39 -4.86
C TYR A 349 11.99 15.18 -3.40
N LYS A 350 11.36 14.03 -3.17
CA LYS A 350 10.75 13.62 -1.92
C LYS A 350 11.75 12.79 -1.11
N PHE A 351 11.81 13.06 0.20
CA PHE A 351 12.65 12.33 1.16
C PHE A 351 14.06 12.03 0.62
N ASN A 352 14.82 13.09 0.30
CA ASN A 352 16.04 13.03 -0.48
C ASN A 352 17.26 13.55 0.28
N ASP A 353 18.40 12.88 0.09
CA ASP A 353 19.70 13.20 0.68
C ASP A 353 19.64 13.18 2.21
N VAL A 354 19.14 12.07 2.74
CA VAL A 354 18.93 11.86 4.19
C VAL A 354 19.55 10.53 4.60
N GLU A 355 20.33 10.55 5.67
CA GLU A 355 20.73 9.33 6.37
C GLU A 355 19.62 8.93 7.34
N ILE A 356 19.27 7.65 7.32
CA ILE A 356 18.26 7.09 8.20
C ILE A 356 18.74 5.78 8.77
N ASP A 357 18.33 5.49 9.99
CA ASP A 357 18.39 4.16 10.57
C ASP A 357 17.06 3.47 10.28
N VAL A 358 17.09 2.46 9.41
CA VAL A 358 15.87 1.78 8.95
C VAL A 358 15.17 1.05 10.08
N ASP A 359 15.91 0.54 11.06
CA ASP A 359 15.36 -0.18 12.22
C ASP A 359 14.68 0.78 13.19
N ASN A 360 15.30 1.92 13.50
CA ASN A 360 14.65 2.98 14.27
C ASN A 360 13.43 3.57 13.52
N PHE A 361 13.53 3.76 12.20
CA PHE A 361 12.42 4.27 11.39
C PHE A 361 11.22 3.32 11.42
N TYR A 362 11.46 2.02 11.17
CA TYR A 362 10.43 0.99 11.19
C TYR A 362 9.84 0.82 12.59
N SER A 363 10.65 0.72 13.64
CA SER A 363 10.17 0.56 15.02
C SER A 363 9.34 1.76 15.51
N TYR A 364 9.65 2.98 15.04
CA TYR A 364 8.81 4.16 15.30
C TYR A 364 7.39 3.99 14.76
N MET A 365 7.28 3.52 13.51
CA MET A 365 5.98 3.29 12.87
C MET A 365 5.26 2.10 13.48
N LEU A 366 5.98 1.02 13.78
CA LEU A 366 5.44 -0.18 14.40
C LEU A 366 4.88 0.12 15.80
N GLY A 367 5.58 0.92 16.61
CA GLY A 367 5.08 1.33 17.93
C GLY A 367 3.79 2.16 17.85
N LEU A 368 3.69 3.07 16.88
CA LEU A 368 2.44 3.79 16.62
C LEU A 368 1.32 2.86 16.14
N PHE A 369 1.65 1.91 15.27
CA PHE A 369 0.69 0.93 14.77
C PHE A 369 0.13 0.04 15.90
N HIS A 370 1.00 -0.51 16.75
CA HIS A 370 0.57 -1.30 17.91
C HIS A 370 -0.28 -0.48 18.89
N PHE A 371 0.01 0.81 19.06
CA PHE A 371 -0.87 1.70 19.84
C PHE A 371 -2.28 1.77 19.24
N ILE A 372 -2.40 1.94 17.91
CA ILE A 372 -3.69 2.01 17.21
C ILE A 372 -4.45 0.68 17.34
N GLU A 373 -3.78 -0.45 17.12
CA GLU A 373 -4.36 -1.80 17.31
C GLU A 373 -4.79 -2.03 18.76
N GLY A 374 -4.00 -1.53 19.73
CA GLY A 374 -4.34 -1.58 21.14
C GLY A 374 -5.60 -0.77 21.46
N CYS A 375 -5.77 0.40 20.87
CA CYS A 375 -7.01 1.18 20.99
C CYS A 375 -8.21 0.46 20.37
N ASP A 376 -8.03 -0.19 19.22
CA ASP A 376 -9.09 -0.94 18.55
C ASP A 376 -9.59 -2.10 19.42
N ALA A 377 -8.67 -2.95 19.88
CA ALA A 377 -9.01 -4.08 20.75
C ALA A 377 -9.62 -3.63 22.09
N TRP A 378 -9.15 -2.53 22.66
CA TRP A 378 -9.70 -1.98 23.90
C TRP A 378 -11.14 -1.48 23.72
N LEU A 379 -11.39 -0.69 22.68
CA LEU A 379 -12.73 -0.16 22.41
C LEU A 379 -13.70 -1.25 21.96
N ASP A 380 -13.26 -2.26 21.23
CA ASP A 380 -14.13 -3.37 20.82
C ASP A 380 -14.65 -4.17 22.02
N ASN A 381 -13.81 -4.36 23.06
CA ASN A 381 -14.25 -4.93 24.34
C ASN A 381 -15.33 -4.05 25.01
N ILE A 382 -15.12 -2.73 25.05
CA ILE A 382 -16.10 -1.78 25.61
C ILE A 382 -17.41 -1.86 24.81
N LYS A 383 -17.33 -1.86 23.48
CA LYS A 383 -18.48 -1.97 22.58
C LYS A 383 -19.29 -3.23 22.85
N GLY A 384 -18.64 -4.37 23.13
CA GLY A 384 -19.29 -5.61 23.55
C GLY A 384 -20.20 -5.39 24.76
N TYR A 385 -19.67 -4.77 25.82
CA TYR A 385 -20.46 -4.43 27.02
C TYR A 385 -21.60 -3.43 26.72
N GLU A 386 -21.36 -2.42 25.88
CA GLU A 386 -22.40 -1.46 25.49
C GLU A 386 -23.54 -2.13 24.72
N MET A 387 -23.25 -3.12 23.87
CA MET A 387 -24.25 -3.87 23.13
C MET A 387 -25.07 -4.78 24.05
N GLU A 388 -24.43 -5.46 25.00
CA GLU A 388 -25.12 -6.29 26.00
C GLU A 388 -26.12 -5.46 26.81
N MET A 389 -25.70 -4.31 27.35
CA MET A 389 -26.57 -3.41 28.13
C MET A 389 -27.76 -2.82 27.34
N ARG A 390 -27.66 -2.73 26.00
CA ARG A 390 -28.79 -2.28 25.15
C ARG A 390 -29.77 -3.40 24.83
N SER A 391 -29.34 -4.66 24.98
CA SER A 391 -30.13 -5.85 24.67
C SER A 391 -30.90 -6.42 25.87
N GLU A 392 -30.54 -5.98 27.08
CA GLU A 392 -31.31 -6.12 28.33
C GLU A 392 -32.38 -5.01 28.46
#